data_AF-A0A397H0B8-F1
#
_entry.id   AF-A0A397H0B8-F1
#
_cell.length_a   1.000
_cell.length_b   1.000
_cell.length_c   1.000
_cell.angle_alpha   90.00
_cell.angle_beta   90.00
_cell.angle_gamma   90.00
#
_symmetry.space_group_name_H-M   'P 1'
#
loop_
_entity.id
_entity.type
_entity.pdbx_description
1 polymer ?
#
loop_
_entity_poly.entity_id
_entity_poly.type
_entity_poly.pdbx_seq_one_letter_code
_entity_poly.pdbx_strand_id
1 'polypeptide(L)'
;MSTDLYTKIYNFLVNAEEKHITAGSVIYQGIEENPQISQIELRTIIERAVSFANNNNNRGSSRYTTLLEIFPEFEISYKTVCSLRDIGAVKTREEDTITPDKIRKNIIELKGKLKKNTTSLYQHLYSDINNITISELSWKDPLASQVISDDSRLVQQLPGHLRHTFMKPVRQMVPTALPLIVQRKCDEFVSTFIENRVFDLPQKLLHDGMWKETDIELSYTAKRILDTLSDSWNNPVFGSEFVESLNEGTYVTNVIVPAVRATLKDLPLGKSTFITSSERQSSASANRRGVGRSGKRPDVMFVMKHGGKYYELLYIECSRLFCTTKKEIDDGVKLWRECNDGLYWTRKSCKPDKDEFGIVGIQVAGNKLLLNVLIRDMSDIHHYYHLYETDIPVQQSNPSIVSEFVKSLLILRNIMIVNMTLLYNASLPRSARHIEDSTTIKSPLNRIIILEAENTKVKATLTITRSNARSKIDLLEQRIIILETEITNLKKENAEIPELRKKFAEVEAENAKVKAESLREVKTRERIEKTMLELDGCLYHKSLSMK
;
A
#
# COMPACT_ATOMS: atom_id res chain seq x y z
N MET A 1 15.07 -28.83 -17.19
CA MET A 1 15.56 -27.46 -17.41
C MET A 1 14.53 -26.48 -16.87
N SER A 2 14.96 -25.47 -16.12
CA SER A 2 14.03 -24.47 -15.57
C SER A 2 13.56 -23.52 -16.68
N THR A 3 12.31 -23.71 -17.14
CA THR A 3 11.64 -22.85 -18.13
C THR A 3 11.57 -21.39 -17.68
N ASP A 4 11.45 -21.16 -16.37
CA ASP A 4 11.35 -19.83 -15.77
C ASP A 4 12.67 -19.07 -15.86
N LEU A 5 13.80 -19.76 -15.61
CA LEU A 5 15.13 -19.15 -15.68
C LEU A 5 15.49 -18.72 -17.11
N TYR A 6 15.21 -19.59 -18.08
CA TYR A 6 15.35 -19.26 -19.50
C TYR A 6 14.52 -18.03 -19.87
N THR A 7 13.25 -17.99 -19.42
CA THR A 7 12.34 -16.88 -19.72
C THR A 7 12.82 -15.57 -19.12
N LYS A 8 13.32 -15.58 -17.87
CA LYS A 8 13.90 -14.41 -17.22
C LYS A 8 15.11 -13.87 -17.98
N ILE A 9 16.07 -14.75 -18.31
CA ILE A 9 17.28 -14.38 -19.05
C ILE A 9 16.90 -13.85 -20.43
N TYR A 10 16.04 -14.55 -21.17
CA TYR A 10 15.58 -14.11 -22.49
C TYR A 10 14.91 -12.73 -22.44
N ASN A 11 13.99 -12.51 -21.50
CA ASN A 11 13.32 -11.22 -21.35
C ASN A 11 14.30 -10.10 -21.00
N PHE A 12 15.33 -10.37 -20.19
CA PHE A 12 16.40 -9.42 -19.91
C PHE A 12 17.17 -9.07 -21.20
N LEU A 13 17.59 -10.08 -21.98
CA LEU A 13 18.32 -9.90 -23.23
C LEU A 13 17.52 -9.12 -24.29
N VAL A 14 16.19 -9.22 -24.28
CA VAL A 14 15.31 -8.50 -25.23
C VAL A 14 14.97 -7.08 -24.77
N ASN A 15 14.74 -6.86 -23.48
CA ASN A 15 14.18 -5.60 -22.98
C ASN A 15 15.21 -4.66 -22.34
N ALA A 16 16.37 -5.15 -21.90
CA ALA A 16 17.39 -4.31 -21.28
C ALA A 16 18.02 -3.33 -22.29
N GLU A 17 18.42 -2.15 -21.82
CA GLU A 17 19.26 -1.25 -22.61
C GLU A 17 20.59 -1.95 -22.94
N GLU A 18 21.11 -1.76 -24.16
CA GLU A 18 22.25 -2.52 -24.66
C GLU A 18 23.49 -2.42 -23.77
N LYS A 19 23.79 -1.22 -23.24
CA LYS A 19 24.89 -0.98 -22.28
C LYS A 19 24.80 -1.79 -20.98
N HIS A 20 23.65 -2.38 -20.68
CA HIS A 20 23.42 -3.20 -19.49
C HIS A 20 23.50 -4.70 -19.78
N ILE A 21 23.63 -5.09 -21.04
CA ILE A 21 23.77 -6.47 -21.48
C ILE A 21 25.26 -6.79 -21.52
N THR A 22 25.74 -7.51 -20.52
CA THR A 22 27.12 -7.97 -20.38
C THR A 22 27.10 -9.42 -19.93
N ALA A 23 28.18 -10.18 -20.13
CA ALA A 23 28.24 -11.53 -19.58
C ALA A 23 28.00 -11.53 -18.05
N GLY A 24 28.58 -10.56 -17.33
CA GLY A 24 28.40 -10.41 -15.88
C GLY A 24 26.93 -10.18 -15.46
N SER A 25 26.23 -9.26 -16.13
CA SER A 25 24.82 -8.97 -15.79
C SER A 25 23.88 -10.13 -16.14
N VAL A 26 24.13 -10.83 -17.24
CA VAL A 26 23.35 -12.01 -17.65
C VAL A 26 23.58 -13.18 -16.69
N ILE A 27 24.83 -13.41 -16.28
CA ILE A 27 25.17 -14.42 -15.28
C ILE A 27 24.55 -14.06 -13.92
N TYR A 28 24.57 -12.79 -13.53
CA TYR A 28 23.91 -12.33 -12.31
C TYR A 28 22.39 -12.61 -12.35
N GLN A 29 21.70 -12.38 -13.46
CA GLN A 29 20.27 -12.76 -13.58
C GLN A 29 20.05 -14.26 -13.31
N GLY A 30 20.98 -15.10 -13.78
CA GLY A 30 21.00 -16.53 -13.56
C GLY A 30 21.19 -16.93 -12.10
N ILE A 31 22.25 -16.39 -11.49
CA ILE A 31 22.66 -16.68 -10.11
C ILE A 31 21.69 -16.07 -9.09
N GLU A 32 21.13 -14.89 -9.35
CA GLU A 32 20.12 -14.28 -8.47
C GLU A 32 18.84 -15.13 -8.38
N GLU A 33 18.44 -15.74 -9.50
CA GLU A 33 17.23 -16.56 -9.59
C GLU A 33 17.43 -17.99 -9.11
N ASN A 34 18.55 -18.60 -9.48
CA ASN A 34 18.95 -19.93 -9.03
C ASN A 34 20.43 -19.91 -8.60
N PRO A 35 20.72 -19.56 -7.34
CA PRO A 35 22.09 -19.41 -6.86
C PRO A 35 22.95 -20.68 -6.88
N GLN A 36 22.29 -21.84 -6.93
CA GLN A 36 22.90 -23.18 -6.93
C GLN A 36 23.04 -23.76 -8.34
N ILE A 37 22.75 -22.98 -9.39
CA ILE A 37 22.88 -23.46 -10.76
C ILE A 37 24.35 -23.81 -11.08
N SER A 38 24.56 -24.98 -11.66
CA SER A 38 25.90 -25.38 -12.11
C SER A 38 26.36 -24.46 -13.24
N GLN A 39 27.67 -24.20 -13.32
CA GLN A 39 28.25 -23.38 -14.38
C GLN A 39 27.87 -23.88 -15.78
N ILE A 40 27.89 -25.20 -16.00
CA ILE A 40 27.57 -25.85 -17.27
C ILE A 40 26.08 -25.67 -17.62
N GLU A 41 25.20 -25.85 -16.65
CA GLU A 41 23.75 -25.67 -16.86
C GLU A 41 23.41 -24.21 -17.17
N LEU A 42 23.98 -23.27 -16.40
CA LEU A 42 23.77 -21.84 -16.62
C LEU A 42 24.27 -21.41 -18.00
N ARG A 43 25.46 -21.89 -18.40
CA ARG A 43 26.02 -21.66 -19.72
C ARG A 43 25.07 -22.14 -20.82
N THR A 44 24.55 -23.36 -20.69
CA THR A 44 23.62 -23.95 -21.66
C THR A 44 22.33 -23.13 -21.80
N ILE A 45 21.79 -22.63 -20.68
CA ILE A 45 20.59 -21.79 -20.68
C ILE A 45 20.85 -20.44 -21.36
N ILE A 46 21.97 -19.81 -21.03
CA ILE A 46 22.37 -18.53 -21.62
C ILE A 46 22.63 -18.68 -23.12
N GLU A 47 23.34 -19.74 -23.54
CA GLU A 47 23.58 -20.03 -24.96
C GLU A 47 22.30 -20.14 -25.78
N ARG A 48 21.30 -20.84 -25.23
CA ARG A 48 19.98 -20.92 -25.87
C ARG A 48 19.26 -19.58 -25.88
N ALA A 49 19.25 -18.86 -24.76
CA ALA A 49 18.55 -17.58 -24.64
C ALA A 49 19.16 -16.51 -25.56
N VAL A 50 20.49 -16.45 -25.64
CA VAL A 50 21.24 -15.55 -26.54
C VAL A 50 20.96 -15.91 -27.99
N SER A 51 21.03 -17.20 -28.36
CA SER A 51 20.74 -17.64 -29.73
C SER A 51 19.33 -17.25 -30.16
N PHE A 52 18.34 -17.45 -29.27
CA PHE A 52 16.95 -17.11 -29.56
C PHE A 52 16.71 -15.60 -29.59
N ALA A 53 17.31 -14.83 -28.68
CA ALA A 53 17.24 -13.37 -28.71
C ALA A 53 17.89 -12.79 -29.97
N ASN A 54 18.97 -13.39 -30.47
CA ASN A 54 19.65 -12.97 -31.69
C ASN A 54 18.85 -13.23 -32.96
N ASN A 55 17.97 -14.24 -33.00
CA ASN A 55 17.09 -14.46 -34.15
C ASN A 55 16.15 -13.29 -34.42
N ASN A 56 15.87 -12.47 -33.40
CA ASN A 56 15.02 -11.29 -33.52
C ASN A 56 15.79 -10.01 -33.89
N ASN A 57 17.12 -10.06 -34.01
CA ASN A 57 17.97 -8.92 -34.33
C ASN A 57 18.55 -9.04 -35.75
N ASN A 58 18.66 -7.90 -36.45
CA ASN A 58 19.33 -7.86 -37.75
C ASN A 58 20.81 -8.23 -37.58
N ARG A 59 21.29 -9.14 -38.44
CA ARG A 59 22.69 -9.57 -38.48
C ARG A 59 23.59 -8.35 -38.71
N GLY A 60 24.49 -8.07 -37.75
CA GLY A 60 25.39 -6.90 -37.79
C GLY A 60 24.88 -5.65 -37.05
N SER A 61 23.73 -5.70 -36.39
CA SER A 61 23.32 -4.65 -35.46
C SER A 61 24.22 -4.62 -34.21
N SER A 62 24.37 -3.45 -33.59
CA SER A 62 25.13 -3.29 -32.34
C SER A 62 24.70 -4.33 -31.29
N ARG A 63 23.37 -4.46 -31.08
CA ARG A 63 22.79 -5.41 -30.13
C ARG A 63 23.11 -6.88 -30.48
N TYR A 64 23.14 -7.24 -31.77
CA TYR A 64 23.53 -8.58 -32.20
C TYR A 64 24.98 -8.89 -31.81
N THR A 65 25.89 -7.93 -31.98
CA THR A 65 27.30 -8.07 -31.56
C THR A 65 27.41 -8.18 -30.05
N THR A 66 26.79 -7.26 -29.29
CA THR A 66 26.77 -7.26 -27.82
C THR A 66 26.26 -8.59 -27.24
N LEU A 67 25.26 -9.22 -27.87
CA LEU A 67 24.75 -10.51 -27.46
C LEU A 67 25.75 -11.66 -27.72
N LEU A 68 26.52 -11.60 -28.80
CA LEU A 68 27.57 -12.60 -29.08
C LEU A 68 28.80 -12.46 -28.17
N GLU A 69 29.11 -11.24 -27.71
CA GLU A 69 30.21 -10.96 -26.76
C GLU A 69 30.02 -11.64 -25.40
N ILE A 70 28.79 -12.04 -25.07
CA ILE A 70 28.50 -12.82 -23.85
C ILE A 70 29.28 -14.14 -23.81
N PHE A 71 29.49 -14.79 -24.97
CA PHE A 71 30.15 -16.09 -25.06
C PHE A 71 31.64 -16.07 -24.69
N PRO A 72 32.49 -15.23 -25.31
CA PRO A 72 33.91 -15.17 -24.96
C PRO A 72 34.14 -14.66 -23.53
N GLU A 73 33.25 -13.81 -22.99
CA GLU A 73 33.40 -13.25 -21.65
C GLU A 73 32.84 -14.15 -20.53
N PHE A 74 32.16 -15.25 -20.87
CA PHE A 74 31.39 -16.05 -19.92
C PHE A 74 32.23 -16.54 -18.74
N GLU A 75 33.39 -17.15 -19.00
CA GLU A 75 34.22 -17.78 -17.95
C GLU A 75 34.76 -16.77 -16.93
N ILE A 76 35.26 -15.63 -17.43
CA ILE A 76 35.81 -14.55 -16.59
C ILE A 76 34.69 -13.88 -15.80
N SER A 77 33.56 -13.62 -16.46
CA SER A 77 32.40 -12.99 -15.83
C SER A 77 31.75 -13.89 -14.78
N TYR A 78 31.70 -15.21 -15.02
CA TYR A 78 31.17 -16.17 -14.05
C TYR A 78 31.98 -16.16 -12.76
N LYS A 79 33.31 -16.26 -12.87
CA LYS A 79 34.20 -16.17 -11.71
C LYS A 79 34.06 -14.83 -10.98
N THR A 80 33.94 -13.74 -11.74
CA THR A 80 33.79 -12.39 -11.17
C THR A 80 32.49 -12.26 -10.38
N VAL A 81 31.35 -12.67 -10.94
CA VAL A 81 30.05 -12.59 -10.27
C VAL A 81 30.02 -13.48 -9.02
N CYS A 82 30.54 -14.70 -9.11
CA CYS A 82 30.66 -15.59 -7.93
C CYS A 82 31.57 -14.98 -6.86
N SER A 83 32.73 -14.45 -7.23
CA SER A 83 33.66 -13.81 -6.26
C SER A 83 33.03 -12.60 -5.58
N LEU A 84 32.30 -11.77 -6.33
CA LEU A 84 31.58 -10.60 -5.79
C LEU A 84 30.44 -11.02 -4.84
N ARG A 85 29.80 -12.16 -5.10
CA ARG A 85 28.85 -12.76 -4.16
C ARG A 85 29.56 -13.23 -2.89
N ASP A 86 30.65 -13.98 -3.02
CA ASP A 86 31.34 -14.60 -1.89
C ASP A 86 31.90 -13.55 -0.90
N ILE A 87 32.22 -12.34 -1.36
CA ILE A 87 32.64 -11.21 -0.51
C ILE A 87 31.48 -10.32 -0.02
N GLY A 88 30.23 -10.70 -0.29
CA GLY A 88 29.03 -9.97 0.14
C GLY A 88 28.75 -8.67 -0.63
N ALA A 89 29.45 -8.41 -1.74
CA ALA A 89 29.23 -7.21 -2.56
C ALA A 89 27.97 -7.30 -3.43
N VAL A 90 27.48 -8.52 -3.68
CA VAL A 90 26.29 -8.81 -4.46
C VAL A 90 25.28 -9.57 -3.60
N LYS A 91 24.06 -9.02 -3.45
CA LYS A 91 22.99 -9.65 -2.70
C LYS A 91 22.35 -10.76 -3.53
N THR A 92 22.54 -12.02 -3.16
CA THR A 92 21.74 -13.14 -3.68
C THR A 92 20.63 -13.48 -2.69
N ARG A 93 19.59 -14.18 -3.16
CA ARG A 93 18.48 -14.67 -2.31
C ARG A 93 18.85 -15.90 -1.47
N GLU A 94 20.14 -16.22 -1.31
CA GLU A 94 20.54 -17.41 -0.55
C GLU A 94 20.33 -17.18 0.94
N GLU A 95 19.25 -17.76 1.47
CA GLU A 95 19.38 -18.48 2.73
C GLU A 95 20.30 -19.67 2.49
N ASP A 96 21.24 -19.96 3.39
CA ASP A 96 22.11 -21.14 3.31
C ASP A 96 21.25 -22.38 3.02
N THR A 97 21.32 -22.90 1.79
CA THR A 97 20.42 -23.98 1.38
C THR A 97 20.72 -25.23 2.20
N ILE A 98 19.69 -25.81 2.79
CA ILE A 98 19.81 -27.05 3.57
C ILE A 98 20.36 -28.16 2.65
N THR A 99 21.55 -28.67 2.95
CA THR A 99 22.20 -29.70 2.14
C THR A 99 21.38 -31.00 2.14
N PRO A 100 21.45 -31.83 1.08
CA PRO A 100 20.74 -33.12 1.04
C PRO A 100 21.03 -34.02 2.25
N ASP A 101 22.25 -34.00 2.77
CA ASP A 101 22.62 -34.73 3.98
C ASP A 101 21.93 -34.18 5.23
N LYS A 102 21.79 -32.86 5.32
CA LYS A 102 21.04 -32.20 6.40
C LYS A 102 19.54 -32.50 6.29
N ILE A 103 18.97 -32.51 5.09
CA ILE A 103 17.58 -32.94 4.84
C ILE A 103 17.40 -34.39 5.31
N ARG A 104 18.29 -35.30 4.91
CA ARG A 104 18.26 -36.70 5.34
C ARG A 104 18.31 -36.82 6.86
N LYS A 105 19.23 -36.10 7.51
CA LYS A 105 19.35 -36.07 8.97
C LYS A 105 18.06 -35.57 9.62
N ASN A 106 17.48 -34.49 9.10
CA ASN A 106 16.23 -33.91 9.60
C ASN A 106 15.07 -34.90 9.49
N ILE A 107 14.92 -35.59 8.36
CA ILE A 107 13.86 -36.61 8.18
C ILE A 107 14.06 -37.80 9.14
N ILE A 108 15.30 -38.27 9.33
CA ILE A 108 15.60 -39.34 10.29
C ILE A 108 15.21 -38.90 11.72
N GLU A 109 15.55 -37.66 12.09
CA GLU A 109 15.21 -37.11 13.41
C GLU A 109 13.70 -36.97 13.60
N LEU A 110 12.98 -36.46 12.59
CA LEU A 110 11.52 -36.35 12.62
C LEU A 110 10.86 -37.73 12.76
N LYS A 111 11.30 -38.73 11.99
CA LYS A 111 10.85 -40.13 12.13
C LYS A 111 11.07 -40.64 13.56
N GLY A 112 12.25 -40.37 14.14
CA GLY A 112 12.57 -40.71 15.52
C GLY A 112 11.64 -40.03 16.54
N LYS A 113 11.27 -38.76 16.34
CA LYS A 113 10.32 -38.02 17.17
C LYS A 113 8.91 -38.60 17.08
N LEU A 114 8.44 -38.90 15.86
CA LEU A 114 7.10 -39.45 15.65
C LEU A 114 6.95 -40.85 16.24
N LYS A 115 7.97 -41.71 16.09
CA LYS A 115 7.97 -43.07 16.63
C LYS A 115 7.80 -43.14 18.15
N LYS A 116 8.23 -42.10 18.88
CA LYS A 116 8.12 -42.05 20.35
C LYS A 116 6.68 -41.91 20.85
N ASN A 117 5.77 -41.41 20.02
CA ASN A 117 4.38 -41.18 20.40
C ASN A 117 3.49 -42.25 19.78
N THR A 118 2.80 -43.02 20.62
CA THR A 118 1.99 -44.19 20.20
C THR A 118 0.55 -43.83 19.84
N THR A 119 0.17 -42.55 19.85
CA THR A 119 -1.18 -42.15 19.43
C THR A 119 -1.41 -42.42 17.94
N SER A 120 -2.66 -42.68 17.58
CA SER A 120 -3.08 -43.02 16.21
C SER A 120 -2.64 -41.99 15.17
N LEU A 121 -2.66 -40.70 15.52
CA LEU A 121 -2.17 -39.61 14.68
C LEU A 121 -0.67 -39.75 14.36
N TYR A 122 0.16 -39.94 15.37
CA TYR A 122 1.61 -40.02 15.21
C TYR A 122 2.04 -41.31 14.50
N GLN A 123 1.31 -42.40 14.70
CA GLN A 123 1.51 -43.65 13.95
C GLN A 123 1.22 -43.47 12.45
N HIS A 124 0.13 -42.78 12.09
CA HIS A 124 -0.18 -42.48 10.68
C HIS A 124 0.89 -41.57 10.07
N LEU A 125 1.22 -40.45 10.74
CA LEU A 125 2.26 -39.53 10.26
C LEU A 125 3.61 -40.25 10.09
N TYR A 126 3.99 -41.13 11.01
CA TYR A 126 5.20 -41.94 10.89
C TYR A 126 5.16 -42.88 9.69
N SER A 127 4.04 -43.56 9.47
CA SER A 127 3.84 -44.44 8.30
C SER A 127 4.00 -43.67 7.00
N ASP A 128 3.32 -42.53 6.87
CA ASP A 128 3.32 -41.76 5.63
C ASP A 128 4.69 -41.12 5.35
N ILE A 129 5.39 -40.66 6.39
CA ILE A 129 6.76 -40.13 6.26
C ILE A 129 7.76 -41.23 5.86
N ASN A 130 7.50 -42.49 6.18
CA ASN A 130 8.34 -43.59 5.68
C ASN A 130 8.24 -43.80 4.17
N ASN A 131 7.12 -43.40 3.58
CA ASN A 131 6.88 -43.53 2.14
C ASN A 131 7.40 -42.33 1.33
N ILE A 132 7.98 -41.32 1.99
CA ILE A 132 8.53 -40.14 1.31
C ILE A 132 9.91 -40.42 0.75
N THR A 133 10.08 -40.11 -0.54
CA THR A 133 11.36 -40.11 -1.23
C THR A 133 12.18 -38.88 -0.82
N ILE A 134 13.18 -39.05 0.05
CA ILE A 134 13.99 -37.94 0.59
C ILE A 134 14.67 -37.12 -0.53
N SER A 135 15.06 -37.75 -1.64
CA SER A 135 15.70 -37.06 -2.77
C SER A 135 14.77 -36.12 -3.53
N GLU A 136 13.46 -36.19 -3.32
CA GLU A 136 12.48 -35.27 -3.90
C GLU A 136 12.26 -34.03 -3.02
N LEU A 137 12.81 -34.00 -1.79
CA LEU A 137 12.70 -32.87 -0.89
C LEU A 137 13.78 -31.82 -1.15
N SER A 138 13.39 -30.56 -1.02
CA SER A 138 14.25 -29.39 -1.12
C SER A 138 14.13 -28.52 0.13
N TRP A 139 14.99 -27.50 0.26
CA TRP A 139 14.89 -26.52 1.35
C TRP A 139 13.55 -25.75 1.37
N LYS A 140 12.81 -25.75 0.26
CA LYS A 140 11.48 -25.13 0.15
C LYS A 140 10.38 -25.98 0.83
N ASP A 141 10.63 -27.26 1.03
CA ASP A 141 9.67 -28.18 1.65
C ASP A 141 9.79 -28.08 3.18
N PRO A 142 8.73 -27.71 3.92
CA PRO A 142 8.78 -27.60 5.38
C PRO A 142 9.30 -28.87 6.06
N LEU A 143 9.00 -30.03 5.45
CA LEU A 143 9.43 -31.34 5.91
C LEU A 143 10.95 -31.49 5.96
N ALA A 144 11.66 -30.86 5.02
CA ALA A 144 13.13 -30.85 4.98
C ALA A 144 13.73 -30.18 6.23
N SER A 145 12.94 -29.38 6.94
CA SER A 145 13.27 -28.70 8.20
C SER A 145 12.54 -29.27 9.42
N GLN A 146 12.05 -30.52 9.33
CA GLN A 146 11.29 -31.22 10.39
C GLN A 146 9.92 -30.60 10.71
N VAL A 147 9.37 -29.76 9.81
CA VAL A 147 8.07 -29.10 9.99
C VAL A 147 7.01 -29.85 9.20
N ILE A 148 5.91 -30.22 9.86
CA ILE A 148 4.73 -30.79 9.20
C ILE A 148 3.70 -29.68 9.04
N SER A 149 3.47 -29.26 7.79
CA SER A 149 2.48 -28.24 7.45
C SER A 149 1.09 -28.84 7.30
N ASP A 150 0.04 -28.11 7.66
CA ASP A 150 -1.35 -28.58 7.57
C ASP A 150 -1.86 -28.71 6.13
N ASP A 151 -1.26 -27.96 5.21
CA ASP A 151 -1.50 -28.04 3.77
C ASP A 151 -0.65 -29.11 3.07
N SER A 152 0.26 -29.79 3.78
CA SER A 152 1.06 -30.87 3.20
C SER A 152 0.20 -32.08 2.84
N ARG A 153 0.62 -32.84 1.82
CA ARG A 153 -0.06 -34.09 1.42
C ARG A 153 -0.23 -35.06 2.59
N LEU A 154 0.77 -35.12 3.48
CA LEU A 154 0.75 -35.90 4.72
C LEU A 154 -0.48 -35.61 5.57
N VAL A 155 -0.81 -34.34 5.79
CA VAL A 155 -1.93 -33.94 6.65
C VAL A 155 -3.26 -33.99 5.90
N GLN A 156 -3.27 -33.66 4.60
CA GLN A 156 -4.48 -33.72 3.78
C GLN A 156 -5.03 -35.14 3.61
N GLN A 157 -4.15 -36.15 3.57
CA GLN A 157 -4.50 -37.55 3.42
C GLN A 157 -4.87 -38.23 4.75
N LEU A 158 -4.74 -37.55 5.89
CA LEU A 158 -5.16 -38.10 7.18
C LEU A 158 -6.68 -38.38 7.19
N PRO A 159 -7.11 -39.48 7.84
CA PRO A 159 -8.50 -39.70 8.18
C PRO A 159 -9.10 -38.49 8.92
N GLY A 160 -10.37 -38.16 8.64
CA GLY A 160 -11.00 -36.92 9.13
C GLY A 160 -10.87 -36.69 10.65
N HIS A 161 -10.97 -37.73 11.46
CA HIS A 161 -10.78 -37.64 12.92
C HIS A 161 -9.32 -37.37 13.34
N LEU A 162 -8.34 -37.91 12.61
CA LEU A 162 -6.91 -37.64 12.83
C LEU A 162 -6.53 -36.25 12.35
N ARG A 163 -7.04 -35.82 11.19
CA ARG A 163 -6.90 -34.44 10.72
C ARG A 163 -7.56 -33.48 11.71
N HIS A 164 -8.73 -33.83 12.24
CA HIS A 164 -9.36 -33.06 13.31
C HIS A 164 -8.45 -32.98 14.55
N THR A 165 -7.84 -34.09 14.97
CA THR A 165 -6.90 -34.12 16.11
C THR A 165 -5.65 -33.27 15.84
N PHE A 166 -5.07 -33.37 14.63
CA PHE A 166 -3.93 -32.58 14.19
C PHE A 166 -4.23 -31.07 14.24
N MET A 167 -5.41 -30.65 13.76
CA MET A 167 -5.84 -29.25 13.73
C MET A 167 -6.37 -28.73 15.08
N LYS A 168 -6.45 -29.57 16.12
CA LYS A 168 -7.00 -29.17 17.43
C LYS A 168 -6.29 -27.96 18.06
N PRO A 169 -4.93 -27.88 18.09
CA PRO A 169 -4.24 -26.74 18.66
C PRO A 169 -4.60 -25.42 17.95
N VAL A 170 -4.63 -25.42 16.62
CA VAL A 170 -4.98 -24.22 15.82
C VAL A 170 -6.42 -23.77 16.11
N ARG A 171 -7.37 -24.70 16.19
CA ARG A 171 -8.77 -24.38 16.56
C ARG A 171 -8.91 -23.82 17.98
N GLN A 172 -7.97 -24.12 18.88
CA GLN A 172 -7.96 -23.59 20.24
C GLN A 172 -7.21 -22.25 20.34
N MET A 173 -6.28 -21.98 19.43
CA MET A 173 -5.56 -20.69 19.35
C MET A 173 -6.40 -19.58 18.72
N VAL A 174 -7.31 -19.92 17.80
CA VAL A 174 -8.16 -18.96 17.09
C VAL A 174 -9.56 -18.96 17.73
N PRO A 175 -10.00 -17.84 18.34
CA PRO A 175 -11.39 -17.72 18.79
C PRO A 175 -12.38 -17.95 17.65
N THR A 176 -13.45 -18.69 17.92
CA THR A 176 -14.42 -19.11 16.90
C THR A 176 -15.25 -17.98 16.32
N ALA A 177 -15.37 -16.85 17.01
CA ALA A 177 -16.12 -15.68 16.56
C ALA A 177 -15.47 -14.38 17.00
N LEU A 178 -15.63 -13.35 16.17
CA LEU A 178 -15.32 -11.97 16.56
C LEU A 178 -16.34 -11.50 17.59
N PRO A 179 -15.93 -10.88 18.72
CA PRO A 179 -16.89 -10.33 19.68
C PRO A 179 -17.83 -9.31 19.02
N LEU A 180 -19.13 -9.43 19.27
CA LEU A 180 -20.16 -8.54 18.68
C LEU A 180 -19.91 -7.06 18.95
N ILE A 181 -19.23 -6.72 20.05
CA ILE A 181 -18.84 -5.33 20.33
C ILE A 181 -17.78 -4.82 19.35
N VAL A 182 -16.82 -5.66 18.97
CA VAL A 182 -15.78 -5.32 17.99
C VAL A 182 -16.41 -5.25 16.59
N GLN A 183 -17.27 -6.20 16.25
CA GLN A 183 -18.00 -6.17 14.99
C GLN A 183 -18.79 -4.86 14.82
N ARG A 184 -19.57 -4.48 15.85
CA ARG A 184 -20.27 -3.19 15.86
C ARG A 184 -19.34 -1.99 15.69
N LYS A 185 -18.14 -2.02 16.28
CA LYS A 185 -17.14 -0.95 16.11
C LYS A 185 -16.58 -0.91 14.68
N CYS A 186 -16.38 -2.05 14.04
CA CYS A 186 -16.00 -2.10 12.62
C CYS A 186 -17.11 -1.55 11.73
N ASP A 187 -18.37 -1.96 11.97
CA ASP A 187 -19.53 -1.49 11.20
C ASP A 187 -19.75 0.02 11.40
N GLU A 188 -19.59 0.52 12.62
CA GLU A 188 -19.61 1.94 12.96
C GLU A 188 -18.49 2.69 12.22
N PHE A 189 -17.26 2.18 12.25
CA PHE A 189 -16.14 2.79 11.52
C PHE A 189 -16.44 2.90 10.02
N VAL A 190 -16.90 1.82 9.38
CA VAL A 190 -17.19 1.81 7.92
C VAL A 190 -18.35 2.75 7.59
N SER A 191 -19.42 2.74 8.38
CA SER A 191 -20.61 3.57 8.13
C SER A 191 -20.39 5.05 8.40
N THR A 192 -19.50 5.39 9.34
CA THR A 192 -19.17 6.78 9.71
C THR A 192 -17.91 7.30 9.05
N PHE A 193 -17.18 6.48 8.28
CA PHE A 193 -15.96 6.89 7.60
C PHE A 193 -16.27 8.01 6.59
N ILE A 194 -15.83 9.21 6.92
CA ILE A 194 -15.85 10.34 6.00
C ILE A 194 -14.47 10.39 5.36
N GLU A 195 -14.44 10.20 4.05
CA GLU A 195 -13.22 10.42 3.27
C GLU A 195 -12.72 11.85 3.50
N ASN A 196 -11.44 12.01 3.85
CA ASN A 196 -10.81 13.32 4.04
C ASN A 196 -11.14 14.21 2.84
N ARG A 197 -12.03 15.19 3.05
CA ARG A 197 -12.37 16.16 2.03
C ARG A 197 -11.10 16.91 1.67
N VAL A 198 -10.87 17.08 0.37
CA VAL A 198 -9.90 18.08 -0.09
C VAL A 198 -10.43 19.40 0.41
N PHE A 199 -9.84 19.95 1.47
CA PHE A 199 -10.04 21.35 1.77
C PHE A 199 -9.50 22.11 0.57
N ASP A 200 -10.36 22.90 -0.08
CA ASP A 200 -9.89 23.96 -0.95
C ASP A 200 -8.89 24.75 -0.14
N LEU A 201 -7.64 24.88 -0.61
CA LEU A 201 -6.65 25.79 -0.03
C LEU A 201 -7.04 27.19 -0.48
N PRO A 202 -7.83 27.97 0.28
CA PRO A 202 -8.37 29.22 -0.22
C PRO A 202 -7.46 30.30 0.34
N GLN A 203 -6.45 30.68 -0.45
CA GLN A 203 -5.44 31.73 -0.23
C GLN A 203 -4.01 31.19 -0.11
N LYS A 204 -3.15 31.82 -0.90
CA LYS A 204 -1.69 31.66 -0.86
C LYS A 204 -1.18 32.19 0.49
N LEU A 205 -0.55 31.34 1.28
CA LEU A 205 0.10 31.73 2.54
C LEU A 205 1.57 32.08 2.29
N LEU A 206 2.16 32.84 3.22
CA LEU A 206 3.56 33.23 3.22
C LEU A 206 4.22 32.86 4.56
N HIS A 207 5.54 32.72 4.56
CA HIS A 207 6.30 32.58 5.80
C HIS A 207 6.50 33.96 6.43
N ASP A 208 5.90 34.19 7.59
CA ASP A 208 5.90 35.47 8.31
C ASP A 208 6.32 35.33 9.78
N GLY A 209 6.82 34.15 10.17
CA GLY A 209 7.16 33.83 11.56
C GLY A 209 5.96 33.52 12.46
N MET A 210 4.73 33.51 11.93
CA MET A 210 3.51 33.22 12.69
C MET A 210 3.02 31.77 12.46
N TRP A 211 2.31 31.24 13.45
CA TRP A 211 1.60 29.97 13.35
C TRP A 211 0.39 30.09 12.42
N LYS A 212 0.24 29.15 11.48
CA LYS A 212 -0.89 29.10 10.53
C LYS A 212 -2.11 28.37 11.06
N GLU A 213 -1.96 27.73 12.21
CA GLU A 213 -3.00 27.01 12.93
C GLU A 213 -3.21 27.64 14.31
N THR A 214 -4.42 27.47 14.84
CA THR A 214 -4.80 27.96 16.17
C THR A 214 -4.13 27.16 17.29
N ASP A 215 -4.07 27.71 18.50
CA ASP A 215 -3.55 27.01 19.68
C ASP A 215 -4.25 25.66 19.93
N ILE A 216 -5.53 25.57 19.60
CA ILE A 216 -6.32 24.33 19.74
C ILE A 216 -5.82 23.27 18.75
N GLU A 217 -5.63 23.63 17.48
CA GLU A 217 -5.12 22.72 16.44
C GLU A 217 -3.68 22.28 16.70
N LEU A 218 -2.83 23.22 17.15
CA LEU A 218 -1.46 22.94 17.59
C LEU A 218 -1.45 21.99 18.79
N SER A 219 -2.31 22.22 19.78
CA SER A 219 -2.46 21.35 20.96
C SER A 219 -2.90 19.93 20.59
N TYR A 220 -3.88 19.77 19.69
CA TYR A 220 -4.27 18.45 19.21
C TYR A 220 -3.13 17.75 18.48
N THR A 221 -2.36 18.47 17.67
CA THR A 221 -1.20 17.92 16.97
C THR A 221 -0.11 17.52 17.96
N ALA A 222 0.21 18.37 18.93
CA ALA A 222 1.17 18.09 20.00
C ALA A 222 0.77 16.83 20.79
N LYS A 223 -0.52 16.70 21.15
CA LYS A 223 -1.02 15.50 21.83
C LYS A 223 -0.77 14.23 21.01
N ARG A 224 -1.07 14.24 19.71
CA ARG A 224 -0.79 13.08 18.84
C ARG A 224 0.69 12.73 18.79
N ILE A 225 1.57 13.73 18.74
CA ILE A 225 3.03 13.50 18.78
C ILE A 225 3.43 12.87 20.12
N LEU A 226 2.91 13.40 21.23
CA LEU A 226 3.17 12.88 22.58
C LEU A 226 2.66 11.44 22.75
N ASP A 227 1.50 11.10 22.19
CA ASP A 227 0.98 9.73 22.19
C ASP A 227 1.97 8.78 21.48
N THR A 228 2.57 9.19 20.35
CA THR A 228 3.60 8.37 19.66
C THR A 228 4.91 8.24 20.46
N LEU A 229 5.28 9.25 21.25
CA LEU A 229 6.41 9.16 22.16
C LEU A 229 6.10 8.22 23.34
N SER A 230 4.87 8.26 23.85
CA SER A 230 4.42 7.34 24.90
C SER A 230 4.52 5.89 24.43
N ASP A 231 4.12 5.59 23.19
CA ASP A 231 4.30 4.25 22.60
C ASP A 231 5.78 3.86 22.52
N SER A 232 6.65 4.80 22.14
CA SER A 232 8.09 4.58 22.06
C SER A 232 8.71 4.32 23.44
N TRP A 233 8.33 5.08 24.47
CA TRP A 233 8.86 4.92 25.83
C TRP A 233 8.43 3.62 26.49
N ASN A 234 7.23 3.12 26.15
CA ASN A 234 6.74 1.84 26.64
C ASN A 234 7.26 0.65 25.82
N ASN A 235 8.05 0.88 24.76
CA ASN A 235 8.64 -0.19 23.96
C ASN A 235 9.99 -0.63 24.56
N PRO A 236 10.11 -1.88 25.05
CA PRO A 236 11.34 -2.38 25.68
C PRO A 236 12.58 -2.32 24.77
N VAL A 237 12.40 -2.24 23.45
CA VAL A 237 13.50 -2.16 22.50
C VAL A 237 14.34 -0.87 22.67
N PHE A 238 13.74 0.18 23.23
CA PHE A 238 14.44 1.42 23.60
C PHE A 238 14.90 1.42 25.05
N GLY A 239 14.72 0.32 25.79
CA GLY A 239 15.28 0.13 27.12
C GLY A 239 16.81 -0.02 27.09
N SER A 240 17.44 0.15 28.25
CA SER A 240 18.90 0.09 28.40
C SER A 240 19.54 -1.21 27.90
N GLU A 241 18.79 -2.31 27.92
CA GLU A 241 19.27 -3.63 27.47
C GLU A 241 19.52 -3.71 25.95
N PHE A 242 18.70 -3.04 25.14
CA PHE A 242 18.69 -3.22 23.69
C PHE A 242 19.16 -2.00 22.89
N VAL A 243 19.15 -0.82 23.51
CA VAL A 243 19.34 0.48 22.85
C VAL A 243 20.62 0.57 22.02
N GLU A 244 21.72 -0.01 22.50
CA GLU A 244 23.03 -0.01 21.82
C GLU A 244 23.08 -0.92 20.58
N SER A 245 22.20 -1.94 20.55
CA SER A 245 22.13 -2.93 19.46
C SER A 245 21.09 -2.60 18.40
N LEU A 246 20.36 -1.49 18.56
CA LEU A 246 19.27 -1.09 17.67
C LEU A 246 19.76 -0.88 16.23
N ASN A 247 19.08 -1.54 15.29
CA ASN A 247 19.26 -1.25 13.89
C ASN A 247 18.49 0.03 13.50
N GLU A 248 18.91 0.65 12.40
CA GLU A 248 18.35 1.90 11.87
C GLU A 248 16.86 1.76 11.55
N GLY A 249 16.47 0.65 10.93
CA GLY A 249 15.08 0.37 10.57
C GLY A 249 14.14 0.35 11.77
N THR A 250 14.53 -0.25 12.89
CA THR A 250 13.74 -0.25 14.13
C THR A 250 13.56 1.17 14.65
N TYR A 251 14.61 1.98 14.67
CA TYR A 251 14.52 3.36 15.13
C TYR A 251 13.61 4.22 14.24
N VAL A 252 13.77 4.13 12.92
CA VAL A 252 12.96 4.86 11.95
C VAL A 252 11.48 4.45 12.02
N THR A 253 11.20 3.16 12.08
CA THR A 253 9.82 2.63 12.03
C THR A 253 9.03 2.85 13.32
N ASN A 254 9.70 2.86 14.48
CA ASN A 254 9.03 2.96 15.77
C ASN A 254 9.02 4.39 16.34
N VAL A 255 9.93 5.28 15.92
CA VAL A 255 10.01 6.65 16.45
C VAL A 255 9.78 7.69 15.36
N ILE A 256 10.64 7.69 14.33
CA ILE A 256 10.67 8.80 13.36
C ILE A 256 9.42 8.82 12.48
N VAL A 257 9.06 7.69 11.86
CA VAL A 257 7.88 7.59 10.99
C VAL A 257 6.59 7.88 11.75
N PRO A 258 6.33 7.33 12.95
CA PRO A 258 5.17 7.69 13.77
C PRO A 258 5.11 9.17 14.11
N ALA A 259 6.21 9.77 14.56
CA ALA A 259 6.25 11.19 14.90
C ALA A 259 5.94 12.09 13.69
N VAL A 260 6.55 11.81 12.54
CA VAL A 260 6.28 12.55 11.28
C VAL A 260 4.83 12.34 10.82
N ARG A 261 4.29 11.12 10.92
CA ARG A 261 2.88 10.84 10.60
C ARG A 261 1.94 11.62 11.51
N ALA A 262 2.18 11.64 12.83
CA ALA A 262 1.37 12.40 13.78
C ALA A 262 1.41 13.90 13.50
N THR A 263 2.60 14.41 13.13
CA THR A 263 2.86 15.81 12.79
C THR A 263 2.13 16.25 11.54
N LEU A 264 2.16 15.44 10.48
CA LEU A 264 1.60 15.78 9.17
C LEU A 264 0.16 15.26 8.97
N LYS A 265 -0.42 14.65 10.00
CA LYS A 265 -1.81 14.15 9.97
C LYS A 265 -2.79 15.31 9.78
N ASP A 266 -3.85 15.10 9.01
CA ASP A 266 -4.94 16.07 8.83
C ASP A 266 -4.47 17.42 8.24
N LEU A 267 -3.32 17.42 7.54
CA LEU A 267 -2.90 18.57 6.74
C LEU A 267 -3.90 18.83 5.59
N PRO A 268 -4.01 20.09 5.13
CA PRO A 268 -4.84 20.42 3.98
C PRO A 268 -4.40 19.62 2.75
N LEU A 269 -5.33 19.36 1.82
CA LEU A 269 -5.19 18.54 0.59
C LEU A 269 -5.49 17.03 0.71
N GLY A 270 -5.78 16.51 1.91
CA GLY A 270 -6.35 15.18 2.11
C GLY A 270 -5.60 14.06 1.36
N LYS A 271 -6.28 13.36 0.44
CA LYS A 271 -5.72 12.25 -0.35
C LYS A 271 -4.61 12.64 -1.35
N SER A 272 -4.35 13.94 -1.51
CA SER A 272 -3.29 14.40 -2.40
C SER A 272 -1.91 14.31 -1.76
N THR A 273 -1.82 14.11 -0.45
CA THR A 273 -0.52 13.99 0.24
C THR A 273 -0.33 12.61 0.83
N PHE A 274 0.91 12.13 0.86
CA PHE A 274 1.25 10.88 1.55
C PHE A 274 2.71 10.86 1.99
N ILE A 275 2.98 10.04 3.02
CA ILE A 275 4.31 9.74 3.52
C ILE A 275 4.72 8.36 2.99
N THR A 276 5.97 8.22 2.55
CA THR A 276 6.55 6.92 2.16
C THR A 276 7.84 6.67 2.91
N SER A 277 8.11 5.43 3.28
CA SER A 277 9.35 5.00 3.93
C SER A 277 10.07 3.89 3.16
N SER A 278 11.39 3.80 3.38
CA SER A 278 12.33 2.67 3.18
C SER A 278 12.36 1.85 1.88
N GLU A 279 11.48 2.08 0.89
CA GLU A 279 11.48 1.32 -0.37
C GLU A 279 11.17 2.19 -1.61
N ARG A 280 10.57 3.37 -1.41
CA ARG A 280 10.20 4.25 -2.52
C ARG A 280 11.41 5.03 -3.03
N GLN A 281 11.64 4.91 -4.32
CA GLN A 281 12.64 5.72 -5.02
C GLN A 281 12.13 7.14 -5.26
N SER A 282 13.00 8.12 -5.01
CA SER A 282 12.75 9.53 -5.36
C SER A 282 12.69 9.68 -6.88
N SER A 283 11.55 10.20 -7.35
CA SER A 283 11.29 10.55 -8.74
C SER A 283 12.13 11.75 -9.16
N ALA A 284 12.36 12.71 -8.26
CA ALA A 284 13.23 13.85 -8.50
C ALA A 284 14.67 13.41 -8.77
N SER A 285 15.20 12.55 -7.90
CA SER A 285 16.55 12.00 -8.05
C SER A 285 16.68 11.08 -9.28
N ALA A 286 15.66 10.26 -9.56
CA ALA A 286 15.61 9.43 -10.76
C ALA A 286 15.61 10.28 -12.03
N ASN A 287 14.82 11.36 -12.08
CA ASN A 287 14.77 12.27 -13.21
C ASN A 287 16.14 12.89 -13.49
N ARG A 288 16.85 13.33 -12.45
CA ARG A 288 18.21 13.87 -12.60
C ARG A 288 19.20 12.82 -13.09
N ARG A 289 19.15 11.60 -12.53
CA ARG A 289 20.10 10.52 -12.90
C ARG A 289 19.94 10.06 -14.35
N GLY A 290 18.76 10.25 -14.94
CA GLY A 290 18.46 9.91 -16.33
C GLY A 290 17.78 8.55 -16.48
N VAL A 291 17.32 8.28 -17.70
CA VAL A 291 16.58 7.06 -18.06
C VAL A 291 17.43 5.81 -17.78
N GLY A 292 16.79 4.76 -17.27
CA GLY A 292 17.44 3.49 -16.91
C GLY A 292 18.20 3.52 -15.59
N ARG A 293 18.32 4.68 -14.92
CA ARG A 293 19.02 4.79 -13.63
C ARG A 293 18.05 4.88 -12.46
N SER A 294 18.33 4.08 -11.45
CA SER A 294 17.65 4.14 -10.16
C SER A 294 17.93 5.49 -9.48
N GLY A 295 16.88 6.26 -9.17
CA GLY A 295 16.91 7.36 -8.20
C GLY A 295 17.40 6.93 -6.82
N LYS A 296 17.77 7.92 -5.99
CA LYS A 296 18.07 7.67 -4.57
C LYS A 296 16.82 7.20 -3.81
N ARG A 297 17.04 6.58 -2.65
CA ARG A 297 16.01 6.14 -1.71
C ARG A 297 16.27 6.82 -0.37
N PRO A 298 15.54 7.91 -0.09
CA PRO A 298 15.50 8.51 1.23
C PRO A 298 14.76 7.59 2.20
N ASP A 299 15.06 7.68 3.49
CA ASP A 299 14.42 6.81 4.50
C ASP A 299 12.95 7.14 4.68
N VAL A 300 12.61 8.44 4.61
CA VAL A 300 11.23 8.93 4.57
C VAL A 300 11.09 10.07 3.57
N MET A 301 9.95 10.12 2.87
CA MET A 301 9.57 11.26 2.02
C MET A 301 8.13 11.67 2.30
N PHE A 302 7.86 12.98 2.24
CA PHE A 302 6.49 13.52 2.11
C PHE A 302 6.27 13.99 0.69
N VAL A 303 5.17 13.55 0.09
CA VAL A 303 4.86 13.81 -1.31
C VAL A 303 3.48 14.42 -1.43
N MET A 304 3.39 15.49 -2.21
CA MET A 304 2.14 16.14 -2.62
C MET A 304 1.84 15.85 -4.09
N LYS A 305 0.63 15.40 -4.38
CA LYS A 305 0.09 15.22 -5.72
C LYS A 305 -0.69 16.47 -6.11
N HIS A 306 -0.30 17.12 -7.19
CA HIS A 306 -0.99 18.29 -7.70
C HIS A 306 -0.83 18.40 -9.22
N GLY A 307 -1.89 18.76 -9.94
CA GLY A 307 -1.86 18.88 -11.41
C GLY A 307 -1.39 17.60 -12.12
N GLY A 308 -1.72 16.41 -11.58
CA GLY A 308 -1.30 15.12 -12.14
C GLY A 308 0.17 14.74 -11.90
N LYS A 309 0.94 15.56 -11.17
CA LYS A 309 2.34 15.32 -10.81
C LYS A 309 2.51 15.06 -9.32
N TYR A 310 3.64 14.45 -8.96
CA TYR A 310 4.07 14.20 -7.59
C TYR A 310 5.26 15.10 -7.27
N TYR A 311 5.15 15.88 -6.20
CA TYR A 311 6.15 16.81 -5.70
C TYR A 311 6.67 16.29 -4.35
N GLU A 312 7.98 16.05 -4.28
CA GLU A 312 8.67 15.57 -3.09
C GLU A 312 9.08 16.80 -2.25
N LEU A 313 8.32 17.09 -1.18
CA LEU A 313 8.44 18.32 -0.39
C LEU A 313 9.30 18.16 0.86
N LEU A 314 9.45 16.92 1.35
CA LEU A 314 10.26 16.57 2.52
C LEU A 314 11.10 15.35 2.19
N TYR A 315 12.36 15.39 2.59
CA TYR A 315 13.26 14.24 2.65
C TYR A 315 13.74 14.05 4.08
N ILE A 316 13.82 12.80 4.53
CA ILE A 316 14.41 12.46 5.83
C ILE A 316 15.48 11.39 5.61
N GLU A 317 16.66 11.67 6.14
CA GLU A 317 17.80 10.76 6.20
C GLU A 317 18.09 10.44 7.65
N CYS A 318 18.12 9.16 7.97
CA CYS A 318 18.24 8.66 9.31
C CYS A 318 19.51 7.83 9.46
N SER A 319 20.08 7.93 10.65
CA SER A 319 21.10 7.02 11.14
C SER A 319 20.54 6.19 12.28
N ARG A 320 21.37 5.28 12.81
CA ARG A 320 21.08 4.58 14.07
C ARG A 320 21.13 5.58 15.22
N LEU A 321 20.45 5.25 16.32
CA LEU A 321 20.48 6.02 17.56
C LEU A 321 21.90 6.26 18.09
N PHE A 322 22.82 5.34 17.81
CA PHE A 322 24.26 5.56 17.95
C PHE A 322 24.90 5.55 16.56
N CYS A 323 25.33 6.72 16.10
CA CYS A 323 25.97 6.87 14.80
C CYS A 323 27.39 7.42 14.93
N THR A 324 28.21 7.17 13.92
CA THR A 324 29.53 7.79 13.82
C THR A 324 29.41 9.19 13.23
N THR A 325 30.34 10.08 13.57
CA THR A 325 30.42 11.43 12.96
C THR A 325 30.54 11.35 11.44
N LYS A 326 31.19 10.31 10.90
CA LYS A 326 31.27 10.09 9.45
C LYS A 326 29.89 9.87 8.85
N LYS A 327 29.05 9.02 9.46
CA LYS A 327 27.69 8.75 9.00
C LYS A 327 26.84 10.02 9.04
N GLU A 328 26.95 10.80 10.10
CA GLU A 328 26.30 12.12 10.21
C GLU A 328 26.69 13.06 9.06
N ILE A 329 27.99 13.21 8.76
CA ILE A 329 28.44 14.06 7.64
C ILE A 329 27.94 13.51 6.29
N ASP A 330 28.09 12.21 6.06
CA ASP A 330 27.71 11.57 4.79
C ASP A 330 26.19 11.67 4.54
N ASP A 331 25.37 11.49 5.57
CA ASP A 331 23.91 11.63 5.51
C ASP A 331 23.47 13.09 5.30
N GLY A 332 24.13 14.05 5.96
CA GLY A 332 23.91 15.47 5.70
C GLY A 332 24.20 15.84 4.23
N VAL A 333 25.30 15.33 3.67
CA VAL A 333 25.63 15.51 2.25
C VAL A 333 24.60 14.85 1.33
N LYS A 334 24.12 13.67 1.70
CA LYS A 334 23.07 12.97 0.94
C LYS A 334 21.79 13.80 0.91
N LEU A 335 21.38 14.34 2.05
CA LEU A 335 20.12 15.05 2.28
C LEU A 335 20.03 16.37 1.53
N TRP A 336 21.01 17.28 1.63
CA TRP A 336 20.92 18.56 0.92
C TRP A 336 20.93 18.37 -0.60
N ARG A 337 21.62 17.33 -1.11
CA ARG A 337 21.59 16.96 -2.53
C ARG A 337 20.20 16.48 -2.96
N GLU A 338 19.49 15.76 -2.11
CA GLU A 338 18.11 15.34 -2.39
C GLU A 338 17.13 16.51 -2.35
N CYS A 339 17.28 17.40 -1.38
CA CYS A 339 16.51 18.65 -1.33
C CYS A 339 16.70 19.47 -2.61
N ASN A 340 17.95 19.55 -3.09
CA ASN A 340 18.30 20.23 -4.34
C ASN A 340 17.63 19.58 -5.57
N ASP A 341 17.68 18.24 -5.66
CA ASP A 341 17.02 17.48 -6.71
C ASP A 341 15.49 17.69 -6.66
N GLY A 342 14.89 17.71 -5.47
CA GLY A 342 13.46 17.97 -5.25
C GLY A 342 13.03 19.39 -5.64
N LEU A 343 13.83 20.39 -5.31
CA LEU A 343 13.54 21.79 -5.65
C LEU A 343 13.60 21.98 -7.16
N TYR A 344 14.63 21.40 -7.79
CA TYR A 344 14.76 21.36 -9.23
C TYR A 344 13.56 20.69 -9.91
N TRP A 345 13.16 19.51 -9.44
CA TRP A 345 12.02 18.77 -9.98
C TRP A 345 10.71 19.57 -9.91
N THR A 346 10.52 20.29 -8.81
CA THR A 346 9.39 21.20 -8.61
C THR A 346 9.44 22.36 -9.61
N ARG A 347 10.59 23.04 -9.72
CA ARG A 347 10.79 24.20 -10.62
C ARG A 347 10.69 23.85 -12.11
N LYS A 348 11.06 22.61 -12.49
CA LYS A 348 10.82 22.07 -13.84
C LYS A 348 9.32 21.99 -14.15
N SER A 349 8.49 21.81 -13.14
CA SER A 349 7.07 21.51 -13.28
C SER A 349 6.14 22.70 -13.05
N CYS A 350 6.49 23.62 -12.15
CA CYS A 350 5.77 24.85 -11.83
C CYS A 350 6.73 25.89 -11.26
N LYS A 351 6.26 27.14 -11.09
CA LYS A 351 7.06 28.26 -10.57
C LYS A 351 6.47 28.77 -9.26
N PRO A 352 6.73 28.09 -8.13
CA PRO A 352 6.42 28.65 -6.82
C PRO A 352 7.35 29.85 -6.54
N ASP A 353 6.92 30.73 -5.65
CA ASP A 353 7.62 31.96 -5.32
C ASP A 353 9.08 31.69 -4.90
N LYS A 354 10.00 32.51 -5.41
CA LYS A 354 11.39 32.57 -4.92
C LYS A 354 11.39 33.21 -3.53
N ASP A 355 12.43 32.96 -2.73
CA ASP A 355 12.58 33.35 -1.32
C ASP A 355 11.53 32.79 -0.34
N GLU A 356 10.37 32.32 -0.83
CA GLU A 356 9.29 31.77 0.01
C GLU A 356 9.25 30.23 -0.02
N PHE A 357 9.24 29.62 -1.22
CA PHE A 357 9.09 28.17 -1.33
C PHE A 357 10.43 27.44 -1.17
N GLY A 358 10.46 26.44 -0.29
CA GLY A 358 11.61 25.56 -0.10
C GLY A 358 11.28 24.08 0.00
N ILE A 359 12.31 23.25 -0.12
CA ILE A 359 12.23 21.81 0.16
C ILE A 359 12.82 21.54 1.53
N VAL A 360 12.10 20.81 2.37
CA VAL A 360 12.54 20.52 3.73
C VAL A 360 13.38 19.25 3.74
N GLY A 361 14.46 19.28 4.51
CA GLY A 361 15.29 18.13 4.80
C GLY A 361 15.40 17.93 6.31
N ILE A 362 15.11 16.73 6.80
CA ILE A 362 15.34 16.37 8.21
C ILE A 362 16.48 15.37 8.26
N GLN A 363 17.50 15.68 9.05
CA GLN A 363 18.57 14.75 9.37
C GLN A 363 18.36 14.21 10.77
N VAL A 364 18.36 12.89 10.91
CA VAL A 364 18.37 12.20 12.21
C VAL A 364 19.74 11.58 12.42
N ALA A 365 20.55 12.21 13.27
CA ALA A 365 21.91 11.80 13.59
C ALA A 365 21.98 11.37 15.06
N GLY A 366 22.03 10.06 15.30
CA GLY A 366 21.97 9.54 16.67
C GLY A 366 20.64 9.90 17.34
N ASN A 367 20.71 10.59 18.48
CA ASN A 367 19.54 11.11 19.18
C ASN A 367 19.15 12.53 18.75
N LYS A 368 19.77 13.12 17.73
CA LYS A 368 19.49 14.49 17.29
C LYS A 368 18.63 14.54 16.04
N LEU A 369 17.72 15.51 16.01
CA LEU A 369 16.95 15.91 14.84
C LEU A 369 17.38 17.31 14.41
N LEU A 370 17.84 17.44 13.16
CA LEU A 370 18.18 18.70 12.53
C LEU A 370 17.21 18.99 11.39
N LEU A 371 16.40 20.04 11.55
CA LEU A 371 15.42 20.51 10.58
C LEU A 371 16.07 21.55 9.66
N ASN A 372 16.03 21.31 8.36
CA ASN A 372 16.66 22.15 7.34
C ASN A 372 15.68 22.52 6.24
N VAL A 373 15.96 23.61 5.53
CA VAL A 373 15.21 23.99 4.32
C VAL A 373 16.14 24.47 3.21
N LEU A 374 15.88 24.04 1.99
CA LEU A 374 16.56 24.50 0.79
C LEU A 374 15.63 25.45 0.01
N ILE A 375 16.00 26.73 -0.07
CA ILE A 375 15.24 27.79 -0.73
C ILE A 375 16.04 28.33 -1.91
N ARG A 376 15.36 28.73 -2.98
CA ARG A 376 15.98 29.46 -4.10
C ARG A 376 15.63 30.92 -4.02
N ASP A 377 16.66 31.75 -3.98
CA ASP A 377 16.49 33.20 -3.88
C ASP A 377 16.10 33.86 -5.22
N MET A 378 15.83 35.16 -5.17
CA MET A 378 15.50 35.96 -6.36
C MET A 378 16.59 35.95 -7.43
N SER A 379 17.86 35.79 -7.02
CA SER A 379 19.05 35.69 -7.87
C SER A 379 19.31 34.26 -8.37
N ASP A 380 18.36 33.35 -8.17
CA ASP A 380 18.42 31.97 -8.60
C ASP A 380 19.47 31.11 -7.89
N ILE A 381 19.98 31.57 -6.74
CA ILE A 381 20.95 30.87 -5.89
C ILE A 381 20.20 30.01 -4.88
N HIS A 382 20.68 28.78 -4.68
CA HIS A 382 20.12 27.86 -3.71
C HIS A 382 20.81 28.03 -2.36
N HIS A 383 20.03 28.32 -1.32
CA HIS A 383 20.49 28.45 0.06
C HIS A 383 19.95 27.29 0.89
N TYR A 384 20.83 26.66 1.66
CA TYR A 384 20.48 25.57 2.57
C TYR A 384 20.61 26.08 4.01
N TYR A 385 19.47 26.23 4.69
CA TYR A 385 19.40 26.79 6.03
C TYR A 385 19.14 25.69 7.06
N HIS A 386 19.86 25.77 8.18
CA HIS A 386 19.61 24.97 9.39
C HIS A 386 18.63 25.74 10.27
N LEU A 387 17.40 25.25 10.40
CA LEU A 387 16.31 25.96 11.07
C LEU A 387 16.27 25.68 12.56
N TYR A 388 16.41 24.40 12.93
CA TYR A 388 16.27 23.97 14.32
C TYR A 388 16.99 22.66 14.58
N GLU A 389 17.63 22.55 15.74
CA GLU A 389 18.26 21.33 16.25
C GLU A 389 17.62 20.98 17.59
N THR A 390 17.27 19.71 17.78
CA THR A 390 16.69 19.20 19.03
C THR A 390 17.13 17.77 19.28
N ASP A 391 17.13 17.36 20.55
CA ASP A 391 17.21 15.94 20.91
C ASP A 391 15.85 15.26 20.69
N ILE A 392 15.90 13.97 20.37
CA ILE A 392 14.77 13.06 20.19
C ILE A 392 14.64 12.25 21.48
N PRO A 393 13.58 12.47 22.28
CA PRO A 393 13.42 11.77 23.55
C PRO A 393 12.89 10.36 23.30
N VAL A 394 13.78 9.40 22.96
CA VAL A 394 13.42 7.99 22.76
C VAL A 394 13.10 7.25 24.06
N GLN A 395 13.49 7.83 25.19
CA GLN A 395 13.21 7.38 26.55
C GLN A 395 12.61 8.53 27.37
N GLN A 396 12.04 8.19 28.53
CA GLN A 396 11.54 9.18 29.48
C GLN A 396 12.59 10.26 29.74
N SER A 397 12.23 11.50 29.43
CA SER A 397 13.14 12.64 29.37
C SER A 397 12.56 13.85 30.10
N ASN A 398 13.41 14.86 30.32
CA ASN A 398 12.98 16.12 30.92
C ASN A 398 11.91 16.81 30.04
N PRO A 399 10.91 17.47 30.65
CA PRO A 399 9.85 18.18 29.91
C PRO A 399 10.37 19.21 28.90
N SER A 400 11.51 19.85 29.18
CA SER A 400 12.14 20.79 28.25
C SER A 400 12.56 20.11 26.94
N ILE A 401 13.22 18.95 27.01
CA ILE A 401 13.64 18.17 25.83
C ILE A 401 12.41 17.76 25.00
N VAL A 402 11.35 17.29 25.69
CA VAL A 402 10.10 16.91 25.03
C VAL A 402 9.45 18.12 24.34
N SER A 403 9.42 19.27 25.00
CA SER A 403 8.86 20.50 24.45
C SER A 403 9.62 20.97 23.21
N GLU A 404 10.96 20.91 23.22
CA GLU A 404 11.79 21.29 22.08
C GLU A 404 11.61 20.36 20.88
N PHE A 405 11.47 19.05 21.13
CA PHE A 405 11.17 18.07 20.09
C PHE A 405 9.79 18.32 19.47
N VAL A 406 8.75 18.52 20.30
CA VAL A 406 7.39 18.83 19.82
C VAL A 406 7.37 20.13 19.03
N LYS A 407 8.03 21.18 19.54
CA LYS A 407 8.15 22.48 18.85
C LYS A 407 8.78 22.32 17.46
N SER A 408 9.85 21.54 17.35
CA SER A 408 10.53 21.27 16.07
C SER A 408 9.59 20.64 15.03
N LEU A 409 8.75 19.71 15.47
CA LEU A 409 7.75 19.05 14.62
C LEU A 409 6.58 20.00 14.27
N LEU A 410 6.14 20.86 15.18
CA LEU A 410 5.14 21.88 14.88
C LEU A 410 5.69 22.90 13.86
N ILE A 411 6.96 23.30 13.94
CA ILE A 411 7.62 24.14 12.93
C ILE A 411 7.61 23.45 11.57
N LEU A 412 7.96 22.16 11.52
CA LEU A 412 7.86 21.36 10.29
C LEU A 412 6.44 21.41 9.70
N ARG A 413 5.41 21.19 10.53
CA ARG A 413 4.00 21.24 10.10
C ARG A 413 3.65 22.61 9.52
N ASN A 414 4.01 23.68 10.21
CA ASN A 414 3.76 25.06 9.77
C ASN A 414 4.39 25.34 8.40
N ILE A 415 5.65 24.91 8.20
CA ILE A 415 6.35 25.06 6.94
C ILE A 415 5.66 24.27 5.82
N MET A 416 5.25 23.03 6.10
CA MET A 416 4.53 22.20 5.13
C MET A 416 3.21 22.83 4.69
N ILE A 417 2.43 23.40 5.63
CA ILE A 417 1.18 24.11 5.31
C ILE A 417 1.45 25.21 4.28
N VAL A 418 2.40 26.10 4.57
CA VAL A 418 2.74 27.22 3.68
C VAL A 418 3.27 26.72 2.34
N ASN A 419 4.24 25.79 2.33
CA ASN A 419 4.83 25.26 1.11
C ASN A 419 3.80 24.59 0.19
N MET A 420 2.85 23.85 0.76
CA MET A 420 1.75 23.26 0.00
C MET A 420 0.87 24.34 -0.63
N THR A 421 0.56 25.44 0.08
CA THR A 421 -0.21 26.55 -0.51
C THR A 421 0.56 27.29 -1.61
N LEU A 422 1.86 27.52 -1.43
CA LEU A 422 2.71 28.15 -2.43
C LEU A 422 2.81 27.28 -3.68
N LEU A 423 2.95 25.97 -3.51
CA LEU A 423 2.99 25.01 -4.62
C LEU A 423 1.65 24.91 -5.34
N TYR A 424 0.54 24.87 -4.59
CA TYR A 424 -0.82 24.80 -5.15
C TYR A 424 -1.15 26.04 -5.98
N ASN A 425 -0.67 27.21 -5.57
CA ASN A 425 -0.87 28.49 -6.26
C ASN A 425 0.24 28.81 -7.29
N ALA A 426 1.17 27.89 -7.53
CA ALA A 426 2.29 28.11 -8.43
C ALA A 426 1.86 28.13 -9.90
N SER A 427 2.40 29.07 -10.68
CA SER A 427 2.12 29.13 -12.11
C SER A 427 2.80 28.00 -12.89
N LEU A 428 2.17 27.52 -13.96
CA LEU A 428 2.77 26.55 -14.87
C LEU A 428 3.84 27.21 -15.76
N PRO A 429 4.89 26.48 -16.18
CA PRO A 429 5.91 27.01 -17.09
C PRO A 429 5.30 27.38 -18.45
N ARG A 430 5.48 28.63 -18.90
CA ARG A 430 4.95 29.12 -20.20
C ARG A 430 5.65 28.54 -21.45
N SER A 431 6.79 27.84 -21.32
CA SER A 431 7.55 27.28 -22.45
C SER A 431 8.58 26.23 -21.99
N ALA A 432 8.79 25.17 -22.78
CA ALA A 432 9.82 24.14 -22.57
C ALA A 432 11.26 24.62 -22.89
N ARG A 433 11.44 25.85 -23.40
CA ARG A 433 12.75 26.38 -23.82
C ARG A 433 13.65 26.85 -22.67
N HIS A 434 13.12 26.94 -21.44
CA HIS A 434 13.85 27.36 -20.23
C HIS A 434 13.79 26.30 -19.12
N ILE A 435 14.04 25.04 -19.45
CA ILE A 435 14.29 24.00 -18.44
C ILE A 435 15.76 24.17 -18.05
N GLU A 436 15.99 24.76 -16.88
CA GLU A 436 17.33 24.81 -16.25
C GLU A 436 17.81 23.39 -15.94
N ASP A 437 19.11 23.24 -15.70
CA ASP A 437 19.74 21.98 -15.39
C ASP A 437 20.19 21.95 -13.91
N SER A 438 19.94 20.85 -13.20
CA SER A 438 20.42 20.70 -11.82
C SER A 438 21.96 20.73 -11.76
N THR A 439 22.50 21.45 -10.78
CA THR A 439 23.95 21.64 -10.54
C THR A 439 24.62 20.45 -9.84
N THR A 440 23.85 19.47 -9.34
CA THR A 440 24.41 18.23 -8.76
C THR A 440 24.92 17.30 -9.87
N ILE A 441 26.26 17.08 -9.92
CA ILE A 441 27.03 16.33 -10.94
C ILE A 441 26.16 15.37 -11.76
N LYS A 442 25.78 15.80 -12.97
CA LYS A 442 25.18 14.95 -13.99
C LYS A 442 26.26 14.06 -14.60
N SER A 443 25.90 12.83 -14.96
CA SER A 443 26.67 12.16 -16.01
C SER A 443 26.31 12.78 -17.36
N PRO A 444 27.23 12.83 -18.33
CA PRO A 444 26.93 13.37 -19.66
C PRO A 444 25.97 12.46 -20.45
N LEU A 445 25.27 13.08 -21.41
CA LEU A 445 24.26 12.56 -22.36
C LEU A 445 22.84 12.33 -21.80
N ASN A 446 21.72 12.67 -22.45
CA ASN A 446 21.43 13.17 -23.80
C ASN A 446 20.00 13.76 -23.77
N ARG A 447 19.82 15.01 -24.25
CA ARG A 447 18.50 15.68 -24.31
C ARG A 447 17.48 14.92 -25.20
N ILE A 448 17.98 14.13 -26.15
CA ILE A 448 17.20 13.32 -27.10
C ILE A 448 16.61 12.06 -26.42
N ILE A 449 17.39 11.37 -25.59
CA ILE A 449 16.95 10.15 -24.87
C ILE A 449 15.86 10.47 -23.84
N ILE A 450 15.93 11.66 -23.20
CA ILE A 450 14.92 12.11 -22.24
C ILE A 450 13.58 12.35 -22.95
N LEU A 451 13.59 12.98 -24.13
CA LEU A 451 12.38 13.25 -24.90
C LEU A 451 11.74 11.95 -25.43
N GLU A 452 12.54 10.98 -25.87
CA GLU A 452 12.03 9.68 -26.33
C GLU A 452 11.43 8.85 -25.18
N ALA A 453 12.05 8.87 -24.00
CA ALA A 453 11.52 8.18 -22.82
C ALA A 453 10.27 8.86 -22.25
N GLU A 454 10.20 10.19 -22.24
CA GLU A 454 8.99 10.93 -21.87
C GLU A 454 7.84 10.64 -22.86
N ASN A 455 8.12 10.59 -24.16
CA ASN A 455 7.12 10.25 -25.18
C ASN A 455 6.64 8.79 -25.07
N THR A 456 7.53 7.87 -24.70
CA THR A 456 7.20 6.46 -24.44
C THR A 456 6.32 6.30 -23.19
N LYS A 457 6.63 7.02 -22.11
CA LYS A 457 5.78 7.07 -20.90
C LYS A 457 4.41 7.68 -21.17
N VAL A 458 4.34 8.75 -21.97
CA VAL A 458 3.07 9.36 -22.37
C VAL A 458 2.23 8.38 -23.18
N LYS A 459 2.82 7.67 -24.16
CA LYS A 459 2.14 6.61 -24.92
C LYS A 459 1.61 5.49 -24.03
N ALA A 460 2.42 4.97 -23.11
CA ALA A 460 1.99 3.93 -22.17
C ALA A 460 0.84 4.39 -21.27
N THR A 461 0.92 5.64 -20.77
CA THR A 461 -0.15 6.23 -19.93
C THR A 461 -1.44 6.43 -20.72
N LEU A 462 -1.35 6.85 -21.98
CA LEU A 462 -2.49 6.97 -22.90
C LEU A 462 -3.13 5.61 -23.16
N THR A 463 -2.34 4.56 -23.38
CA THR A 463 -2.86 3.19 -23.59
C THR A 463 -3.57 2.67 -22.36
N ILE A 464 -3.00 2.85 -21.15
CA ILE A 464 -3.64 2.43 -19.89
C ILE A 464 -4.93 3.22 -19.65
N THR A 465 -4.91 4.53 -19.88
CA THR A 465 -6.10 5.39 -19.70
C THR A 465 -7.21 4.99 -20.69
N ARG A 466 -6.84 4.68 -21.94
CA ARG A 466 -7.78 4.19 -22.95
C ARG A 466 -8.36 2.82 -22.60
N SER A 467 -7.54 1.92 -22.06
CA SER A 467 -8.00 0.60 -21.57
C SER A 467 -8.98 0.76 -20.41
N ASN A 468 -8.67 1.61 -19.42
CA ASN A 468 -9.55 1.85 -18.28
C ASN A 468 -10.86 2.53 -18.69
N ALA A 469 -10.82 3.46 -19.65
CA ALA A 469 -12.01 4.07 -20.22
C ALA A 469 -12.87 3.04 -20.95
N ARG A 470 -12.24 2.13 -21.70
CA ARG A 470 -12.93 1.03 -22.38
C ARG A 470 -13.63 0.10 -21.40
N SER A 471 -12.94 -0.36 -20.36
CA SER A 471 -13.54 -1.20 -19.32
C SER A 471 -14.71 -0.52 -18.59
N LYS A 472 -14.64 0.80 -18.37
CA LYS A 472 -15.79 1.56 -17.81
C LYS A 472 -16.97 1.65 -18.77
N ILE A 473 -16.72 1.81 -20.07
CA ILE A 473 -17.76 1.80 -21.10
C ILE A 473 -18.43 0.41 -21.14
N ASP A 474 -17.65 -0.66 -21.18
CA ASP A 474 -18.18 -2.03 -21.20
C ASP A 474 -19.05 -2.31 -19.95
N LEU A 475 -18.66 -1.79 -18.78
CA LEU A 475 -19.42 -1.93 -17.54
C LEU A 475 -20.72 -1.12 -17.55
N LEU A 476 -20.71 0.08 -18.16
CA LEU A 476 -21.90 0.90 -18.36
C LEU A 476 -22.86 0.27 -19.36
N GLU A 477 -22.35 -0.31 -20.45
CA GLU A 477 -23.15 -1.06 -21.43
C GLU A 477 -23.84 -2.27 -20.78
N GLN A 478 -23.13 -3.02 -19.93
CA GLN A 478 -23.76 -4.10 -19.16
C GLN A 478 -24.85 -3.58 -18.22
N ARG A 479 -24.63 -2.44 -17.55
CA ARG A 479 -25.64 -1.86 -16.66
C ARG A 479 -26.87 -1.38 -17.41
N ILE A 480 -26.70 -0.84 -18.62
CA ILE A 480 -27.82 -0.44 -19.48
C ILE A 480 -28.67 -1.67 -19.84
N ILE A 481 -28.06 -2.78 -20.25
CA ILE A 481 -28.78 -4.02 -20.58
C ILE A 481 -29.60 -4.54 -19.38
N ILE A 482 -29.00 -4.52 -18.18
CA ILE A 482 -29.70 -4.92 -16.95
C ILE A 482 -30.90 -4.01 -16.68
N LEU A 483 -30.70 -2.68 -16.77
CA LEU A 483 -31.77 -1.70 -16.53
C LEU A 483 -32.89 -1.81 -17.57
N GLU A 484 -32.58 -2.06 -18.84
CA GLU A 484 -33.57 -2.29 -19.89
C GLU A 484 -34.41 -3.55 -19.60
N THR A 485 -33.78 -4.59 -19.06
CA THR A 485 -34.45 -5.82 -18.64
C THR A 485 -35.38 -5.55 -17.46
N GLU A 486 -34.93 -4.81 -16.44
CA GLU A 486 -35.74 -4.41 -15.28
C GLU A 486 -36.93 -3.53 -15.70
N ILE A 487 -36.72 -2.54 -16.57
CA ILE A 487 -37.80 -1.69 -17.10
C ILE A 487 -38.85 -2.54 -17.83
N THR A 488 -38.40 -3.54 -18.60
CA THR A 488 -39.31 -4.44 -19.32
C THR A 488 -40.15 -5.28 -18.36
N ASN A 489 -39.55 -5.76 -17.25
CA ASN A 489 -40.29 -6.49 -16.22
C ASN A 489 -41.28 -5.60 -15.47
N LEU A 490 -40.85 -4.39 -15.04
CA LEU A 490 -41.73 -3.42 -14.38
C LEU A 490 -42.91 -2.99 -15.27
N LYS A 491 -42.70 -2.90 -16.60
CA LYS A 491 -43.79 -2.64 -17.54
C LYS A 491 -44.82 -3.79 -17.58
N LYS A 492 -44.37 -5.04 -17.45
CA LYS A 492 -45.29 -6.20 -17.37
C LYS A 492 -46.09 -6.17 -16.08
N GLU A 493 -45.44 -5.94 -14.94
CA GLU A 493 -46.13 -5.84 -13.64
C GLU A 493 -47.13 -4.67 -13.62
N ASN A 494 -46.76 -3.51 -14.17
CA ASN A 494 -47.68 -2.37 -14.28
C ASN A 494 -48.88 -2.65 -15.19
N ALA A 495 -48.78 -3.59 -16.14
CA ALA A 495 -49.91 -3.97 -16.98
C ALA A 495 -51.01 -4.73 -16.20
N GLU A 496 -50.71 -5.24 -15.00
CA GLU A 496 -51.68 -5.94 -14.13
C GLU A 496 -52.51 -4.96 -13.26
N ILE A 497 -52.02 -3.72 -13.06
CA ILE A 497 -52.69 -2.70 -12.23
C ILE A 497 -54.14 -2.40 -12.67
N PRO A 498 -54.47 -2.25 -13.96
CA PRO A 498 -55.84 -2.00 -14.40
C PRO A 498 -56.80 -3.13 -14.00
N GLU A 499 -56.34 -4.38 -14.05
CA GLU A 499 -57.17 -5.53 -13.70
C GLU A 499 -57.42 -5.62 -12.18
N LEU A 500 -56.39 -5.32 -11.38
CA LEU A 500 -56.54 -5.19 -9.92
C LEU A 500 -57.46 -4.04 -9.54
N ARG A 501 -57.38 -2.88 -10.22
CA ARG A 501 -58.30 -1.75 -10.00
C ARG A 501 -59.75 -2.13 -10.32
N LYS A 502 -59.99 -2.91 -11.37
CA LYS A 502 -61.32 -3.42 -11.71
C LYS A 502 -61.87 -4.33 -10.59
N LYS A 503 -61.07 -5.29 -10.13
CA LYS A 503 -61.45 -6.17 -9.01
C LYS A 503 -61.72 -5.38 -7.73
N PHE A 504 -60.92 -4.36 -7.43
CA PHE A 504 -61.14 -3.49 -6.27
C PHE A 504 -62.46 -2.71 -6.35
N ALA A 505 -62.79 -2.18 -7.52
CA ALA A 505 -64.06 -1.48 -7.75
C ALA A 505 -65.28 -2.42 -7.60
N GLU A 506 -65.17 -3.68 -8.04
CA GLU A 506 -66.20 -4.70 -7.82
C GLU A 506 -66.41 -4.99 -6.32
N VAL A 507 -65.32 -5.14 -5.57
CA VAL A 507 -65.37 -5.35 -4.11
C VAL A 507 -65.96 -4.13 -3.39
N GLU A 508 -65.62 -2.90 -3.78
CA GLU A 508 -66.21 -1.69 -3.19
C GLU A 508 -67.72 -1.60 -3.44
N ALA A 509 -68.18 -1.97 -4.64
CA ALA A 509 -69.61 -2.00 -4.97
C ALA A 509 -70.37 -3.04 -4.14
N GLU A 510 -69.81 -4.25 -3.98
CA GLU A 510 -70.36 -5.31 -3.13
C GLU A 510 -70.46 -4.84 -1.66
N ASN A 511 -69.40 -4.22 -1.16
CA ASN A 511 -69.34 -3.71 0.21
C ASN A 511 -70.37 -2.59 0.46
N ALA A 512 -70.57 -1.69 -0.52
CA ALA A 512 -71.60 -0.66 -0.45
C ALA A 512 -73.02 -1.27 -0.39
N LYS A 513 -73.26 -2.35 -1.14
CA LYS A 513 -74.54 -3.09 -1.12
C LYS A 513 -74.80 -3.75 0.23
N VAL A 514 -73.81 -4.46 0.78
CA VAL A 514 -73.90 -5.09 2.11
C VAL A 514 -74.17 -4.05 3.20
N LYS A 515 -73.50 -2.89 3.13
CA LYS A 515 -73.72 -1.79 4.08
C LYS A 515 -75.15 -1.23 3.99
N ALA A 516 -75.71 -1.14 2.79
CA ALA A 516 -77.10 -0.70 2.59
C ALA A 516 -78.12 -1.73 3.10
N GLU A 517 -77.87 -3.02 2.91
CA GLU A 517 -78.70 -4.11 3.45
C GLU A 517 -78.67 -4.11 4.97
N SER A 518 -77.48 -4.03 5.58
CA SER A 518 -77.31 -3.92 7.03
C SER A 518 -78.08 -2.72 7.61
N LEU A 519 -78.03 -1.55 6.95
CA LEU A 519 -78.77 -0.37 7.40
C LEU A 519 -80.29 -0.57 7.33
N ARG A 520 -80.80 -1.29 6.32
CA ARG A 520 -82.22 -1.64 6.21
C ARG A 520 -82.64 -2.61 7.30
N GLU A 521 -81.81 -3.60 7.62
CA GLU A 521 -82.07 -4.53 8.73
C GLU A 521 -82.12 -3.79 10.06
N VAL A 522 -81.17 -2.89 10.33
CA VAL A 522 -81.15 -2.07 11.56
C VAL A 522 -82.44 -1.25 11.67
N LYS A 523 -82.84 -0.53 10.62
CA LYS A 523 -84.10 0.25 10.61
C LYS A 523 -85.34 -0.63 10.80
N THR A 524 -85.31 -1.86 10.29
CA THR A 524 -86.40 -2.82 10.46
C THR A 524 -86.47 -3.32 11.89
N ARG A 525 -85.33 -3.62 12.52
CA ARG A 525 -85.24 -3.96 13.95
C ARG A 525 -85.73 -2.83 14.84
N GLU A 526 -85.31 -1.59 14.59
CA GLU A 526 -85.78 -0.40 15.33
C GLU A 526 -87.30 -0.22 15.22
N ARG A 527 -87.88 -0.46 14.03
CA ARG A 527 -89.35 -0.42 13.86
C ARG A 527 -90.05 -1.52 14.65
N ILE A 528 -89.54 -2.76 14.59
CA ILE A 528 -90.08 -3.89 15.33
C ILE A 528 -90.05 -3.61 16.84
N GLU A 529 -88.92 -3.10 17.34
CA GLU A 529 -88.74 -2.72 18.75
C GLU A 529 -89.74 -1.63 19.17
N LYS A 530 -89.95 -0.62 18.31
CA LYS A 530 -90.98 0.41 18.55
C LYS A 530 -92.39 -0.16 18.58
N THR A 531 -92.77 -1.02 17.64
CA THR A 531 -94.11 -1.66 17.67
C THR A 531 -94.29 -2.60 18.85
N MET A 532 -93.23 -3.27 19.31
CA MET A 532 -93.27 -4.07 20.54
C MET A 532 -93.53 -3.18 21.76
N LEU A 533 -92.84 -2.05 21.89
CA LEU A 533 -93.08 -1.08 22.96
C LEU A 533 -94.50 -0.49 22.93
N GLU A 534 -95.05 -0.20 21.75
CA GLU A 534 -96.44 0.26 21.59
C GLU A 534 -97.47 -0.83 21.98
N LEU A 535 -97.20 -2.10 21.62
CA LEU A 535 -98.02 -3.23 22.04
C LEU A 535 -97.97 -3.46 23.55
N ASP A 536 -96.78 -3.39 24.16
CA ASP A 536 -96.61 -3.47 25.62
C ASP A 536 -97.36 -2.34 26.32
N GLY A 537 -97.31 -1.11 25.80
CA GLY A 537 -98.10 0.02 26.30
C GLY A 537 -99.61 -0.19 26.17
N CYS A 538 -100.08 -0.73 25.04
CA CYS A 538 -101.49 -1.09 24.84
C CYS A 538 -101.93 -2.19 25.81
N LEU A 539 -101.12 -3.23 26.02
CA LEU A 539 -101.40 -4.30 26.98
C LEU A 539 -101.44 -3.77 28.41
N TYR A 540 -100.54 -2.85 28.77
CA TYR A 540 -100.53 -2.19 30.08
C TYR A 540 -101.81 -1.35 30.30
N HIS A 541 -102.22 -0.54 29.31
CA HIS A 541 -103.47 0.23 29.41
C HIS A 541 -104.73 -0.65 29.43
N LYS A 542 -104.75 -1.76 28.69
CA LYS A 542 -105.86 -2.73 28.73
C LYS A 542 -105.93 -3.43 30.10
N SER A 543 -104.79 -3.69 30.73
CA SER A 543 -104.72 -4.26 32.09
C SER A 543 -105.18 -3.29 33.18
N LEU A 544 -105.00 -1.98 32.99
CA LEU A 544 -105.47 -0.92 33.90
C LEU A 544 -106.95 -0.60 33.71
N SER A 545 -107.50 -0.79 32.50
CA SER A 545 -108.93 -0.63 32.20
C SER A 545 -109.79 -1.83 32.66
N MET A 546 -109.18 -2.92 33.14
CA MET A 546 -109.86 -4.12 33.65
C MET A 546 -109.76 -4.27 35.18
N LYS A 547 -109.49 -3.18 35.90
CA LYS A 547 -109.54 -3.12 37.37
C LYS A 547 -110.65 -2.21 37.86
#